data_AF-A0A5M6HUH9-F1
#
_entry.id   AF-A0A5M6HUH9-F1
#
_cell.length_a   1.000
_cell.length_b   1.000
_cell.length_c   1.000
_cell.angle_alpha   90.00
_cell.angle_beta   90.00
_cell.angle_gamma   90.00
#
_symmetry.space_group_name_H-M   'P 1'
#
loop_
_entity.id
_entity.type
_entity.pdbx_description
1 polymer ?
#
loop_
_entity_poly.entity_id
_entity_poly.type
_entity_poly.pdbx_seq_one_letter_code
_entity_poly.pdbx_strand_id
1 'polypeptide(L)'
;MTASKRSTPPAWTDPDDAPDLSAPEWQAKMAAAPVRRGRPRSEHPKVSTTIRLDADVLEHFRASGAGWQSRINATLRRSMRRKKA
;
A
#
# COMPACT_ATOMS: atom_id res chain seq x y z
N MET A 1 21.61 8.87 -49.57
CA MET A 1 20.32 8.21 -49.33
C MET A 1 20.59 6.75 -49.01
N THR A 2 20.67 6.37 -47.75
CA THR A 2 20.88 4.96 -47.34
C THR A 2 19.54 4.45 -46.83
N ALA A 3 18.87 3.61 -47.61
CA ALA A 3 17.60 3.02 -47.22
C ALA A 3 17.82 1.93 -46.16
N SER A 4 17.19 2.07 -45.00
CA SER A 4 17.20 1.04 -43.96
C SER A 4 16.41 -0.18 -44.43
N LYS A 5 17.03 -1.37 -44.41
CA LYS A 5 16.38 -2.64 -44.79
C LYS A 5 15.28 -2.99 -43.79
N ARG A 6 14.13 -3.46 -44.29
CA ARG A 6 13.02 -3.96 -43.47
C ARG A 6 13.46 -5.21 -42.69
N SER A 7 13.11 -5.24 -41.41
CA SER A 7 13.38 -6.36 -40.51
C SER A 7 12.71 -7.63 -41.03
N THR A 8 13.50 -8.67 -41.29
CA THR A 8 13.00 -10.00 -41.61
C THR A 8 12.54 -10.67 -40.31
N PRO A 9 11.33 -11.25 -40.24
CA PRO A 9 10.92 -11.99 -39.05
C PRO A 9 11.87 -13.19 -38.81
N PRO A 10 12.18 -13.52 -37.54
CA PRO A 10 13.07 -14.63 -37.23
C PRO A 10 12.49 -15.95 -37.72
N ALA A 11 13.35 -16.80 -38.30
CA ALA A 11 12.96 -18.10 -38.87
C ALA A 11 12.75 -19.19 -37.80
N TRP A 12 13.06 -18.90 -36.53
CA TRP A 12 12.95 -19.83 -35.42
C TRP A 12 12.32 -19.10 -34.23
N THR A 13 11.22 -19.67 -33.74
CA THR A 13 10.53 -19.23 -32.53
C THR A 13 10.99 -20.14 -31.40
N ASP A 14 11.58 -19.55 -30.36
CA ASP A 14 12.01 -20.28 -29.17
C ASP A 14 10.75 -20.82 -28.44
N PRO A 15 10.66 -22.14 -28.18
CA PRO A 15 9.52 -22.71 -27.46
C PRO A 15 9.37 -22.22 -26.01
N ASP A 16 10.41 -21.63 -25.42
CA ASP A 16 10.37 -20.99 -24.10
C ASP A 16 10.10 -19.47 -24.17
N ASP A 17 9.92 -18.89 -25.36
CA ASP A 17 9.63 -17.46 -25.49
C ASP A 17 8.28 -17.12 -24.87
N ALA A 18 8.24 -16.02 -24.12
CA ALA A 18 7.02 -15.60 -23.47
C ALA A 18 5.97 -15.20 -24.53
N PRO A 19 4.70 -15.62 -24.38
CA PRO A 19 3.67 -15.21 -25.33
C PRO A 19 3.50 -13.70 -25.30
N ASP A 20 3.14 -13.11 -26.44
CA ASP A 20 2.86 -11.69 -26.53
C ASP A 20 1.68 -11.33 -25.61
N LEU A 21 1.99 -10.72 -24.47
CA LEU A 21 0.99 -10.33 -23.47
C LEU A 21 0.09 -9.18 -23.97
N SER A 22 0.45 -8.54 -25.10
CA SER A 22 -0.40 -7.59 -25.78
C SER A 22 -1.45 -8.24 -26.67
N ALA A 23 -1.41 -9.57 -26.85
CA ALA A 23 -2.42 -10.29 -27.61
C ALA A 23 -3.81 -10.23 -26.91
N PRO A 24 -4.91 -10.22 -27.69
CA PRO A 24 -6.27 -10.01 -27.16
C PRO A 24 -6.68 -10.99 -26.06
N GLU A 25 -6.22 -12.24 -26.15
CA GLU A 25 -6.50 -13.29 -25.16
C GLU A 25 -5.88 -13.03 -23.79
N TRP A 26 -4.69 -12.43 -23.75
CA TRP A 26 -4.00 -12.09 -22.51
C TRP A 26 -4.57 -10.82 -21.89
N GLN A 27 -4.92 -9.83 -22.73
CA GLN A 27 -5.65 -8.64 -22.27
C GLN A 27 -7.00 -8.99 -21.65
N ALA A 28 -7.77 -9.88 -22.30
CA ALA A 28 -9.05 -10.35 -21.78
C ALA A 28 -8.90 -11.07 -20.43
N LYS A 29 -7.87 -11.93 -20.28
CA LYS A 29 -7.57 -12.61 -19.01
C LYS A 29 -7.16 -11.64 -17.90
N MET A 30 -6.35 -10.63 -18.20
CA MET A 30 -5.96 -9.60 -17.24
C MET A 30 -7.12 -8.69 -16.84
N ALA A 31 -7.99 -8.33 -17.79
CA ALA A 31 -9.19 -7.53 -17.52
C ALA A 31 -10.24 -8.30 -16.71
N ALA A 32 -10.36 -9.61 -16.92
CA ALA A 32 -11.28 -10.47 -16.17
C ALA A 32 -10.75 -10.82 -14.75
N ALA A 33 -9.46 -10.61 -14.48
CA ALA A 33 -8.88 -10.92 -13.18
C ALA A 33 -9.38 -9.91 -12.12
N PRO A 34 -10.04 -10.39 -11.03
CA PRO A 34 -10.47 -9.50 -9.96
C PRO A 34 -9.24 -8.95 -9.23
N VAL A 35 -8.99 -7.65 -9.41
CA VAL A 35 -7.91 -6.93 -8.75
C VAL A 35 -8.24 -6.77 -7.25
N ARG A 36 -7.96 -7.81 -6.45
CA ARG A 36 -8.00 -7.73 -4.99
C ARG A 36 -6.77 -6.99 -4.48
N ARG A 37 -6.82 -5.65 -4.55
CA ARG A 37 -5.77 -4.78 -4.00
C ARG A 37 -5.85 -4.77 -2.47
N GLY A 38 -4.95 -5.53 -1.83
CA GLY A 38 -4.50 -5.31 -0.47
C GLY A 38 -5.50 -5.62 0.66
N ARG A 39 -5.09 -5.26 1.88
CA ARG A 39 -5.93 -5.35 3.10
C ARG A 39 -7.16 -4.44 2.93
N PRO A 40 -8.38 -4.91 3.28
CA PRO A 40 -9.57 -4.08 3.24
C PRO A 40 -9.35 -2.78 4.03
N ARG A 41 -9.84 -1.67 3.46
CA ARG A 41 -9.74 -0.35 4.07
C ARG A 41 -10.51 -0.35 5.40
N SER A 42 -9.88 0.13 6.46
CA SER A 42 -10.56 0.28 7.76
C SER A 42 -11.65 1.34 7.64
N GLU A 43 -12.86 1.07 8.12
CA GLU A 43 -13.99 2.01 8.18
C GLU A 43 -13.62 3.31 8.93
N HIS A 44 -12.80 3.18 9.98
CA HIS A 44 -12.32 4.30 10.78
C HIS A 44 -10.80 4.23 10.92
N PRO A 45 -10.04 4.76 9.93
CA PRO A 45 -8.60 4.79 10.01
C PRO A 45 -8.13 5.78 11.09
N LYS A 46 -6.97 5.51 11.69
CA LYS A 46 -6.29 6.50 12.53
C LYS A 46 -5.85 7.66 11.63
N VAL A 47 -6.15 8.88 12.02
CA VAL A 47 -5.70 10.08 11.31
C VAL A 47 -4.33 10.48 11.86
N SER A 48 -3.34 10.62 10.98
CA SER A 48 -2.05 11.17 11.36
C SER A 48 -2.17 12.69 11.49
N THR A 49 -1.96 13.21 12.69
CA THR A 49 -2.04 14.65 12.97
C THR A 49 -0.88 15.06 13.86
N THR A 50 -0.32 16.24 13.59
CA THR A 50 0.72 16.83 14.42
C THR A 50 0.07 17.64 15.55
N ILE A 51 0.27 17.23 16.79
CA ILE A 51 -0.14 17.96 17.98
C ILE A 51 1.09 18.22 18.86
N ARG A 52 1.08 19.34 19.59
CA ARG A 52 2.09 19.62 20.63
C ARG A 52 1.58 19.03 21.95
N LEU A 53 2.47 18.32 22.64
CA LEU A 53 2.24 17.74 23.96
C LEU A 53 3.33 18.25 24.89
N ASP A 54 3.01 18.36 26.17
CA ASP A 54 3.96 18.73 27.19
C ASP A 54 5.11 17.71 27.28
N ALA A 55 6.29 18.19 27.67
CA ALA A 55 7.51 17.38 27.67
C ALA A 55 7.44 16.23 28.68
N ASP A 56 6.90 16.49 29.87
CA ASP A 56 6.68 15.51 30.95
C ASP A 56 5.75 14.37 30.51
N VAL A 57 4.68 14.69 29.79
CA VAL A 57 3.75 13.70 29.22
C VAL A 57 4.47 12.82 28.21
N LEU A 58 5.26 13.41 27.31
CA LEU A 58 6.03 12.65 26.34
C LEU A 58 7.07 11.74 27.00
N GLU A 59 7.79 12.25 28.00
CA GLU A 59 8.78 11.48 28.76
C GLU A 59 8.14 10.30 29.48
N HIS A 60 7.02 10.51 30.17
CA HIS A 60 6.29 9.45 30.87
C HIS A 60 5.89 8.30 29.93
N PHE A 61 5.33 8.61 28.76
CA PHE A 61 4.94 7.58 27.80
C PHE A 61 6.16 6.95 27.12
N ARG A 62 7.20 7.71 26.77
CA ARG A 62 8.42 7.17 26.15
C ARG A 62 9.18 6.24 27.10
N ALA A 63 9.21 6.54 28.39
CA ALA A 63 9.85 5.71 29.42
C ALA A 63 9.26 4.30 29.49
N SER A 64 7.98 4.12 29.10
CA SER A 64 7.36 2.80 29.04
C SER A 64 7.68 2.02 27.74
N GLY A 65 8.60 2.50 26.91
CA GLY A 65 9.20 1.73 25.81
C GLY A 65 8.33 1.57 24.57
N ALA A 66 8.58 0.51 23.79
CA ALA A 66 7.93 0.25 22.51
C ALA A 66 6.39 0.23 22.62
N GLY A 67 5.73 0.97 21.72
CA GLY A 67 4.27 1.10 21.72
C GLY A 67 3.70 2.25 22.56
N TRP A 68 4.55 3.17 23.03
CA TRP A 68 4.11 4.36 23.78
C TRP A 68 3.06 5.22 23.07
N GLN A 69 3.14 5.34 21.74
CA GLN A 69 2.14 6.04 20.92
C GLN A 69 0.75 5.37 20.98
N SER A 70 0.70 4.03 21.06
CA SER A 70 -0.56 3.32 21.22
C SER A 70 -1.13 3.48 22.62
N ARG A 71 -0.26 3.54 23.65
CA ARG A 71 -0.65 3.80 25.04
C ARG A 71 -1.22 5.19 25.24
N ILE A 72 -0.57 6.24 24.73
CA ILE A 72 -1.10 7.61 24.84
C ILE A 72 -2.48 7.73 24.16
N ASN A 73 -2.65 7.13 22.98
CA ASN A 73 -3.94 7.09 22.29
C ASN A 73 -5.03 6.35 23.11
N ALA A 74 -4.68 5.23 23.77
CA ALA A 74 -5.60 4.51 24.64
C ALA A 74 -6.01 5.35 25.88
N THR A 75 -5.07 6.09 26.46
CA THR A 75 -5.33 7.01 27.58
C THR A 75 -6.27 8.13 27.17
N LEU A 76 -6.05 8.75 26.00
CA LEU A 76 -6.93 9.78 25.46
C LEU A 76 -8.35 9.24 25.25
N ARG A 77 -8.49 8.04 24.66
CA ARG A 77 -9.79 7.38 24.48
C ARG A 77 -10.49 7.09 25.81
N ARG A 78 -9.75 6.67 26.83
CA ARG A 78 -10.30 6.44 28.19
C ARG A 78 -10.81 7.74 28.80
N SER A 79 -10.06 8.85 28.65
CA SER A 79 -10.45 10.18 29.12
C SER A 79 -11.74 10.68 28.44
N MET A 80 -11.88 10.47 27.13
CA MET A 80 -13.09 10.80 26.38
C MET A 80 -14.33 10.05 26.91
N ARG A 81 -14.18 8.76 27.25
CA ARG A 81 -15.28 7.96 27.82
C ARG A 81 -15.68 8.46 29.21
N ARG A 82 -14.70 8.86 30.03
CA ARG A 82 -14.94 9.39 31.39
C ARG A 82 -15.67 10.74 31.38
N LYS A 83 -15.38 11.62 30.42
CA LYS A 83 -16.06 12.93 30.30
C LYS A 83 -17.51 12.83 29.80
N LYS A 84 -17.91 11.67 29.25
CA LYS A 84 -19.24 11.46 28.68
C LYS A 84 -20.22 10.79 29.66
N ALA A 85 -19.75 10.47 30.87
CA ALA A 85 -20.55 10.01 32.00
C ALA A 85 -20.74 11.18 32.97
#